data_AF-G5H8G8-F1
#
_entry.id   AF-G5H8G8-F1
#
_cell.length_a   1.000
_cell.length_b   1.000
_cell.length_c   1.000
_cell.angle_alpha   90.00
_cell.angle_beta   90.00
_cell.angle_gamma   90.00
#
_symmetry.space_group_name_H-M   'P 1'
#
loop_
_entity.id
_entity.type
_entity.pdbx_description
1 polymer ?
#
loop_
_entity_poly.entity_id
_entity_poly.type
_entity_poly.pdbx_seq_one_letter_code
_entity_poly.pdbx_strand_id
1 'polypeptide(L)'
;MSTSISGSDRLDAEERRELPDSAFGIPETHEFPMPDAAHVRAAEAYFRYAPENKKSELARNILAKAREYGVNVKSETILSWARHE
;
A
#
# COMPACT_ATOMS: atom_id res chain seq x y z
N MET A 1 12.37 -27.70 -16.81
CA MET A 1 13.01 -26.65 -15.99
C MET A 1 12.78 -25.32 -16.70
N SER A 2 12.21 -24.36 -15.96
CA SER A 2 12.22 -22.92 -16.22
C SER A 2 11.51 -22.38 -17.47
N THR A 3 10.29 -21.87 -17.27
CA THR A 3 9.95 -20.54 -17.78
C THR A 3 9.05 -19.83 -16.76
N SER A 4 9.58 -18.75 -16.23
CA SER A 4 9.05 -17.93 -15.14
C SER A 4 7.67 -17.37 -15.46
N ILE A 5 6.68 -17.70 -14.64
CA ILE A 5 5.40 -17.01 -14.61
C ILE A 5 5.57 -15.81 -13.67
N SER A 6 5.20 -14.62 -14.14
CA SER A 6 4.40 -13.62 -13.39
C SER A 6 4.85 -12.18 -13.64
N GLY A 7 4.14 -11.52 -14.56
CA GLY A 7 3.57 -10.19 -14.34
C GLY A 7 4.55 -9.05 -14.11
N SER A 8 5.34 -8.70 -15.12
CA SER A 8 5.78 -7.32 -15.27
C SER A 8 4.97 -6.65 -16.37
N ASP A 9 4.61 -5.40 -16.07
CA ASP A 9 4.21 -4.36 -16.99
C ASP A 9 2.77 -4.41 -17.49
N ARG A 10 1.93 -3.54 -16.88
CA ARG A 10 0.87 -2.72 -17.49
C ARG A 10 -0.07 -2.22 -16.39
N LEU A 11 0.45 -1.35 -15.51
CA LEU A 11 -0.40 -0.43 -14.78
C LEU A 11 -0.64 0.74 -15.72
N ASP A 12 -1.73 0.64 -16.47
CA ASP A 12 -2.19 1.65 -17.42
C ASP A 12 -2.48 2.95 -16.64
N ALA A 13 -1.80 4.03 -17.01
CA ALA A 13 -1.82 5.33 -16.34
C ALA A 13 -3.12 6.13 -16.59
N GLU A 14 -4.22 5.46 -16.93
CA GLU A 14 -5.47 6.03 -17.43
C GLU A 14 -6.72 5.73 -16.58
N GLU A 15 -6.61 5.47 -15.27
CA GLU A 15 -7.78 5.56 -14.38
C GLU A 15 -7.80 6.87 -13.58
N ARG A 16 -7.95 7.98 -14.34
CA ARG A 16 -8.46 9.25 -13.81
C ARG A 16 -9.91 9.08 -13.38
N ARG A 17 -10.19 8.61 -12.17
CA ARG A 17 -11.52 8.72 -11.54
C ARG A 17 -11.31 9.03 -10.06
N GLU A 18 -12.21 9.85 -9.53
CA GLU A 18 -12.38 10.24 -8.12
C GLU A 18 -11.66 9.27 -7.17
N LEU A 19 -10.69 9.76 -6.38
CA LEU A 19 -9.77 8.93 -5.58
C LEU A 19 -10.47 7.66 -5.08
N PRO A 20 -10.19 6.47 -5.67
CA PRO A 20 -10.88 5.25 -5.27
C PRO A 20 -10.55 4.95 -3.81
N ASP A 21 -11.38 4.18 -3.12
CA ASP A 21 -11.14 3.73 -1.75
C ASP A 21 -9.75 3.10 -1.57
N SER A 22 -9.20 2.52 -2.65
CA SER A 22 -7.83 2.02 -2.77
C SER A 22 -6.73 3.10 -2.64
N ALA A 23 -7.05 4.39 -2.76
CA ALA A 23 -6.14 5.50 -2.48
C ALA A 23 -5.96 5.76 -0.98
N PHE A 24 -6.77 5.12 -0.14
CA PHE A 24 -6.65 5.19 1.31
C PHE A 24 -6.04 3.91 1.86
N GLY A 25 -5.26 4.05 2.92
CA GLY A 25 -4.70 2.92 3.63
C GLY A 25 -5.78 2.12 4.35
N ILE A 26 -6.85 2.77 4.77
CA ILE A 26 -8.04 2.13 5.34
C ILE A 26 -9.26 2.63 4.56
N PRO A 27 -9.74 1.89 3.56
CA PRO A 27 -10.88 2.31 2.73
C PRO A 27 -12.16 2.48 3.55
N GLU A 28 -12.37 1.67 4.60
CA GLU A 28 -13.58 1.74 5.42
C GLU A 28 -13.72 3.05 6.22
N THR A 29 -12.61 3.68 6.60
CA THR A 29 -12.61 4.92 7.39
C THR A 29 -12.05 6.11 6.62
N HIS A 30 -11.64 5.92 5.36
CA HIS A 30 -10.89 6.89 4.55
C HIS A 30 -9.68 7.48 5.31
N GLU A 31 -9.02 6.66 6.12
CA GLU A 31 -7.83 7.05 6.86
C GLU A 31 -6.56 6.70 6.06
N PHE A 32 -5.47 7.42 6.35
CA PHE A 32 -4.18 7.26 5.68
C PHE A 32 -4.26 7.49 4.17
N PRO A 33 -4.54 8.73 3.71
CA PRO A 33 -4.52 9.04 2.28
C PRO A 33 -3.13 8.79 1.71
N MET A 34 -3.07 8.01 0.63
CA MET A 34 -1.85 7.68 -0.12
C MET A 34 -2.01 8.03 -1.61
N PRO A 35 -2.26 9.31 -1.97
CA PRO A 35 -2.38 9.73 -3.37
C PRO A 35 -1.05 9.72 -4.14
N ASP A 36 0.08 9.67 -3.43
CA ASP A 36 1.42 9.69 -4.04
C ASP A 36 2.50 9.05 -3.14
N ALA A 37 3.70 8.92 -3.69
CA ALA A 37 4.88 8.35 -3.05
C ALA A 37 5.26 8.97 -1.69
N ALA A 38 5.11 10.30 -1.54
CA ALA A 38 5.46 10.97 -0.29
C ALA A 38 4.46 10.60 0.81
N HIS A 39 3.19 10.50 0.45
CA HIS A 39 2.13 10.06 1.35
C HIS A 39 2.24 8.58 1.74
N VAL A 40 2.72 7.70 0.85
CA VAL A 40 3.02 6.31 1.23
C VAL A 40 4.08 6.24 2.31
N ARG A 41 5.16 7.04 2.20
CA ARG A 41 6.17 7.10 3.27
C ARG A 41 5.64 7.73 4.55
N ALA A 42 4.77 8.73 4.43
CA ALA A 42 4.09 9.30 5.58
C ALA A 42 3.22 8.22 6.26
N ALA A 43 2.43 7.46 5.51
CA ALA A 43 1.62 6.37 6.01
C ALA A 43 2.49 5.30 6.71
N GLU A 44 3.67 4.97 6.18
CA GLU A 44 4.66 4.13 6.86
C GLU A 44 5.07 4.71 8.23
N ALA A 45 5.38 6.01 8.31
CA ALA A 45 5.74 6.67 9.56
C ALA A 45 4.56 6.76 10.55
N TYR A 46 3.34 6.99 10.04
CA TYR A 46 2.12 7.06 10.84
C TYR A 46 1.54 5.69 11.20
N PHE A 47 2.04 4.60 10.61
CA PHE A 47 1.57 3.23 10.84
C PHE A 47 1.52 2.85 12.32
N ARG A 48 2.46 3.38 13.13
CA ARG A 48 2.49 3.14 14.58
C ARG A 48 1.24 3.61 15.32
N TYR A 49 0.56 4.63 14.78
CA TYR A 49 -0.66 5.22 15.34
C TYR A 49 -1.94 4.62 14.75
N ALA A 50 -1.82 3.79 13.72
CA ALA A 50 -2.96 3.09 13.15
C ALA A 50 -3.54 2.09 14.16
N PRO A 51 -4.87 1.90 14.16
CA PRO A 51 -5.50 0.96 15.06
C PRO A 51 -5.14 -0.48 14.66
N GLU A 52 -4.87 -1.35 15.64
CA GLU A 52 -4.29 -2.69 15.40
C GLU A 52 -5.17 -3.59 14.53
N ASN A 53 -6.49 -3.47 14.67
CA ASN A 53 -7.47 -4.17 13.83
C ASN A 53 -7.38 -3.81 12.34
N LYS A 54 -6.81 -2.64 12.00
CA LYS A 54 -6.61 -2.19 10.62
C LYS A 54 -5.15 -2.20 10.17
N LYS A 55 -4.19 -2.49 11.07
CA LYS A 55 -2.76 -2.53 10.74
C LYS A 55 -2.45 -3.53 9.63
N SER A 56 -3.07 -4.70 9.63
CA SER A 56 -2.87 -5.71 8.58
C SER A 56 -3.36 -5.25 7.21
N GLU A 57 -4.47 -4.51 7.15
CA GLU A 57 -5.03 -3.95 5.91
C GLU A 57 -4.21 -2.76 5.42
N LEU A 58 -3.92 -1.81 6.32
CA LEU A 58 -3.07 -0.65 6.06
C LEU A 58 -1.69 -1.07 5.54
N ALA A 59 -1.09 -2.10 6.13
CA ALA A 59 0.22 -2.59 5.70
C ALA A 59 0.20 -3.12 4.26
N ARG A 60 -0.85 -3.87 3.89
CA ARG A 60 -1.03 -4.37 2.52
C ARG A 60 -1.21 -3.22 1.53
N ASN A 61 -2.03 -2.23 1.88
CA ASN A 61 -2.28 -1.07 1.04
C ASN A 61 -1.03 -0.20 0.86
N ILE A 62 -0.27 0.03 1.95
CA ILE A 62 1.03 0.72 1.89
C ILE A 62 1.98 0.01 0.93
N LEU A 63 2.10 -1.33 1.01
CA LEU A 63 3.00 -2.08 0.12
C LEU A 63 2.53 -2.08 -1.34
N ALA A 64 1.22 -2.19 -1.59
CA ALA A 64 0.65 -2.11 -2.92
C ALA A 64 0.93 -0.74 -3.56
N LYS A 65 0.64 0.36 -2.84
CA LYS A 65 0.91 1.72 -3.29
C LYS A 65 2.39 2.03 -3.38
N ALA A 66 3.20 1.50 -2.47
CA ALA A 66 4.65 1.62 -2.55
C ALA A 66 5.18 1.01 -3.86
N ARG A 67 4.69 -0.16 -4.26
CA ARG A 67 5.07 -0.80 -5.52
C ARG A 67 4.57 -0.03 -6.74
N GLU A 68 3.38 0.54 -6.69
CA GLU A 68 2.80 1.39 -7.75
C GLU A 68 3.63 2.67 -7.97
N TYR A 69 4.00 3.36 -6.89
CA TYR A 69 4.76 4.61 -6.97
C TYR A 69 6.29 4.44 -6.94
N GLY A 70 6.80 3.21 -6.88
CA GLY A 70 8.24 2.92 -6.80
C GLY A 70 8.90 3.31 -5.47
N VAL A 71 8.14 3.38 -4.37
CA VAL A 71 8.64 3.60 -3.01
C VAL A 71 9.12 2.27 -2.42
N ASN A 72 10.30 2.28 -1.80
CA ASN A 72 10.82 1.11 -1.10
C ASN A 72 10.54 1.21 0.40
N VAL A 73 9.47 0.54 0.85
CA VAL A 73 9.09 0.43 2.27
C VAL A 73 9.94 -0.66 2.92
N LYS A 74 10.77 -0.28 3.90
CA LYS A 74 11.70 -1.20 4.59
C LYS A 74 11.29 -1.49 6.03
N SER A 75 10.19 -0.94 6.50
CA SER A 75 9.70 -1.19 7.86
C SER A 75 9.34 -2.65 8.08
N GLU A 76 10.11 -3.33 8.92
CA GLU A 76 9.88 -4.73 9.30
C GLU A 76 8.50 -4.93 9.92
N THR A 77 8.03 -3.96 10.70
CA THR A 77 6.68 -3.96 11.28
C THR A 77 5.63 -4.06 10.18
N ILE A 78 5.69 -3.22 9.16
CA ILE A 78 4.73 -3.23 8.05
C ILE A 78 4.80 -4.56 7.29
N LEU A 79 6.00 -5.04 7.00
CA LEU A 79 6.20 -6.34 6.33
C LEU A 79 5.63 -7.50 7.16
N SER A 80 5.75 -7.46 8.48
CA SER A 80 5.20 -8.47 9.39
C SER A 80 3.67 -8.43 9.41
N TRP A 81 3.08 -7.24 9.59
CA TRP A 81 1.62 -7.05 9.61
C TRP A 81 0.97 -7.39 8.27
N ALA A 82 1.63 -7.11 7.14
CA ALA A 82 1.13 -7.47 5.82
C ALA A 82 1.10 -8.99 5.59
N ARG A 83 1.87 -9.77 6.36
CA ARG A 83 1.93 -11.24 6.27
C ARG A 83 1.03 -11.93 7.29
N HIS A 84 0.45 -11.20 8.23
CA HIS A 84 -0.39 -11.76 9.29
C HIS A 84 -1.83 -11.93 8.78
N GLU A 85 -2.27 -13.19 8.66
CA GLU A 85 -3.64 -13.60 8.33
C GLU A 85 -4.54 -13.72 9.57
#